data_AF-A0A661RAF3-F1
#
_entry.id   AF-A0A661RAF3-F1
#
_cell.length_a   1.000
_cell.length_b   1.000
_cell.length_c   1.000
_cell.angle_alpha   90.00
_cell.angle_beta   90.00
_cell.angle_gamma   90.00
#
_symmetry.space_group_name_H-M   'P 1'
#
loop_
_entity.id
_entity.type
_entity.pdbx_description
1 polymer ?
#
loop_
_entity_poly.entity_id
_entity_poly.type
_entity_poly.pdbx_seq_one_letter_code
_entity_poly.pdbx_strand_id
1 'polypeptide(L)'
;MTKYNYSDLLLQWCKVYETSGFSLVPCIGKRPLKPWKEAQKRQQKLEDIKDILKKHDYKINLGVVPLSEFVIVDIDSIDKFVKESSLPWDVHTLIEFTARGVHLLFRTNNKTSEIKKLSWGEIRGRNGYTVVTPSITDGFRRFWTYTSVENAIRVFTDRDFEKIKPLTSEEWEMYLKDLPLIENFLPPDDPPKRSASVKELGKGKTRNRKDITEVRGVLFDLLKNFYNRGYRHLMILYLAGGLRKAGFSEDEATEILKAFYENDEERKDRVIAIKTTYEKPLEEVAFSRIFEDVLLPQIQNEVEALKVYEHIKKALELTVENEHSFEVLGYKQISPSEIYFYLWDRRQRRVREISSNAGNGVWA
;
A
#
# COMPACT_ATOMS: atom_id res chain seq x y z
N MET A 1 20.67 -22.22 11.45
CA MET A 1 19.53 -21.78 10.62
C MET A 1 20.00 -21.69 9.18
N THR A 2 19.52 -22.58 8.30
CA THR A 2 19.77 -22.48 6.86
C THR A 2 19.08 -21.23 6.33
N LYS A 3 19.84 -20.28 5.77
CA LYS A 3 19.27 -19.11 5.09
C LYS A 3 18.45 -19.62 3.91
N TYR A 4 17.13 -19.51 3.98
CA TYR A 4 16.29 -19.74 2.81
C TYR A 4 16.70 -18.76 1.72
N ASN A 5 17.13 -19.29 0.57
CA ASN A 5 17.50 -18.46 -0.56
C ASN A 5 16.22 -17.94 -1.22
N TYR A 6 16.11 -16.62 -1.42
CA TYR A 6 14.94 -16.00 -2.04
C TYR A 6 14.69 -16.54 -3.45
N SER A 7 15.76 -16.90 -4.18
CA SER A 7 15.62 -17.54 -5.49
C SER A 7 14.87 -18.87 -5.40
N ASP A 8 15.08 -19.67 -4.35
CA ASP A 8 14.40 -20.95 -4.20
C ASP A 8 12.90 -20.76 -3.93
N LEU A 9 12.55 -19.74 -3.14
CA LEU A 9 11.16 -19.35 -2.92
C LEU A 9 10.50 -18.88 -4.23
N LEU A 10 11.19 -18.05 -5.03
CA LEU A 10 10.70 -17.65 -6.36
C LEU A 10 10.48 -18.86 -7.27
N LEU A 11 11.41 -19.81 -7.30
CA LEU A 11 11.31 -21.01 -8.12
C LEU A 11 10.12 -21.90 -7.70
N GLN A 12 9.82 -21.98 -6.39
CA GLN A 12 8.64 -22.68 -5.91
C GLN A 12 7.36 -22.01 -6.43
N TRP A 13 7.23 -20.70 -6.23
CA TRP A 13 6.07 -19.92 -6.70
C TRP A 13 5.90 -19.97 -8.22
N CYS A 14 6.99 -19.95 -8.99
CA CYS A 14 6.93 -20.12 -10.45
C CYS A 14 6.22 -21.40 -10.86
N LYS A 15 6.48 -22.52 -10.17
CA LYS A 15 5.80 -23.79 -10.43
C LYS A 15 4.31 -23.65 -10.20
N VAL A 16 3.92 -23.01 -9.09
CA VAL A 16 2.51 -22.78 -8.75
C VAL A 16 1.80 -22.02 -9.86
N TYR A 17 2.37 -20.92 -10.33
CA TYR A 17 1.76 -20.13 -11.40
C TYR A 17 1.76 -20.87 -12.74
N GLU A 18 2.83 -21.59 -13.06
CA GLU A 18 2.90 -22.38 -14.29
C GLU A 18 1.83 -23.48 -14.31
N THR A 19 1.72 -24.29 -13.25
CA THR A 19 0.70 -25.35 -13.15
C THR A 19 -0.71 -24.79 -13.17
N SER A 20 -0.86 -23.53 -12.76
CA SER A 20 -2.14 -22.82 -12.73
C SER A 20 -2.48 -22.09 -14.02
N GLY A 21 -1.67 -22.25 -15.08
CA GLY A 21 -1.95 -21.70 -16.40
C GLY A 21 -1.56 -20.22 -16.56
N PHE A 22 -0.71 -19.67 -15.70
CA PHE A 22 -0.13 -18.34 -15.92
C PHE A 22 1.15 -18.44 -16.75
N SER A 23 1.42 -17.40 -17.52
CA SER A 23 2.74 -17.20 -18.11
C SER A 23 3.61 -16.33 -17.21
N LEU A 24 4.83 -16.80 -16.94
CA LEU A 24 5.76 -16.14 -16.04
C LEU A 24 6.52 -15.00 -16.73
N VAL A 25 6.80 -13.90 -16.02
CA VAL A 25 7.57 -12.76 -16.54
C VAL A 25 8.53 -12.25 -15.46
N PRO A 26 9.85 -12.43 -15.61
CA PRO A 26 10.82 -11.86 -14.67
C PRO A 26 10.84 -10.33 -14.74
N CYS A 27 10.90 -9.68 -13.58
CA CYS A 27 10.81 -8.22 -13.44
C CYS A 27 11.95 -7.66 -12.56
N ILE A 28 12.37 -6.42 -12.81
CA ILE A 28 13.13 -5.59 -11.85
C ILE A 28 12.20 -4.48 -11.36
N GLY A 29 11.96 -4.44 -10.04
CA GLY A 29 10.89 -3.63 -9.49
C GLY A 29 9.55 -4.05 -10.11
N LYS A 30 8.88 -3.13 -10.83
CA LYS A 30 7.65 -3.41 -11.58
C LYS A 30 7.84 -3.54 -13.09
N ARG A 31 9.08 -3.50 -13.59
CA ARG A 31 9.36 -3.51 -15.04
C ARG A 31 9.82 -4.89 -15.50
N PRO A 32 9.26 -5.46 -16.58
CA PRO A 32 9.63 -6.76 -17.06
C PRO A 32 10.98 -6.71 -17.77
N LEU A 33 11.79 -7.76 -17.60
CA LEU A 33 13.14 -7.85 -18.19
C LEU A 33 13.13 -8.09 -19.70
N LYS A 34 12.05 -8.69 -20.21
CA LYS A 34 11.77 -8.87 -21.64
C LYS A 34 10.37 -8.34 -21.92
N PRO A 35 10.05 -7.99 -23.18
CA PRO A 35 8.69 -7.64 -23.55
C PRO A 35 7.70 -8.73 -23.14
N TRP A 36 6.85 -8.44 -22.15
CA TRP A 36 5.89 -9.39 -21.59
C TRP A 36 4.84 -9.85 -22.62
N LYS A 37 4.69 -9.13 -23.74
CA LYS A 37 3.82 -9.52 -24.86
C LYS A 37 4.20 -10.88 -25.46
N GLU A 38 5.47 -11.29 -25.38
CA GLU A 38 5.87 -12.63 -25.82
C GLU A 38 5.27 -13.73 -24.93
N ALA A 39 5.10 -13.46 -23.62
CA ALA A 39 4.40 -14.33 -22.67
C ALA A 39 2.88 -14.41 -22.92
N GLN A 40 2.31 -13.58 -23.79
CA GLN A 40 0.90 -13.70 -24.20
C GLN A 40 0.70 -14.70 -25.35
N LYS A 41 1.74 -14.90 -26.17
CA LYS A 41 1.68 -15.75 -27.37
C LYS A 41 1.78 -17.21 -27.01
N ARG A 42 2.62 -17.53 -26.02
CA ARG A 42 2.78 -18.86 -25.44
C ARG A 42 3.00 -18.72 -23.94
N GLN A 43 2.63 -19.75 -23.19
CA GLN A 43 3.00 -19.85 -21.78
C GLN A 43 4.54 -19.94 -21.67
N GLN A 44 5.16 -18.96 -21.03
CA GLN A 44 6.54 -19.03 -20.58
C GLN A 44 6.60 -19.89 -19.32
N LYS A 45 7.45 -20.92 -19.37
CA LYS A 45 7.62 -21.92 -18.32
C LYS A 45 8.76 -21.57 -17.38
N LEU A 46 8.84 -22.25 -16.24
CA LEU A 46 9.96 -22.12 -15.31
C LEU A 46 11.31 -22.31 -16.01
N GLU A 47 11.42 -23.29 -16.92
CA GLU A 47 12.65 -23.58 -17.64
C GLU A 47 13.12 -22.38 -18.49
N ASP A 48 12.18 -21.58 -19.03
CA ASP A 48 12.51 -20.40 -19.84
C ASP A 48 13.19 -19.29 -19.03
N ILE A 49 12.96 -19.25 -17.71
CA ILE A 49 13.33 -18.12 -16.85
C ILE A 49 14.22 -18.48 -15.66
N LYS A 50 14.42 -19.77 -15.37
CA LYS A 50 15.14 -20.27 -14.19
C LYS A 50 16.54 -19.65 -14.04
N ASP A 51 17.29 -19.56 -15.13
CA ASP A 51 18.65 -19.02 -15.11
C ASP A 51 18.65 -17.51 -14.82
N ILE A 52 17.64 -16.79 -15.30
CA ILE A 52 17.43 -15.37 -15.01
C ILE A 52 17.14 -15.19 -13.52
N LEU A 53 16.23 -15.99 -12.95
CA LEU A 53 15.88 -15.93 -11.52
C LEU A 53 17.11 -16.21 -10.64
N LYS A 54 17.91 -17.22 -10.99
CA LYS A 54 19.13 -17.57 -10.24
C LYS A 54 20.22 -16.51 -10.33
N LYS A 55 20.38 -15.86 -11.48
CA LYS A 55 21.45 -14.88 -11.72
C LYS A 55 21.26 -13.58 -10.95
N HIS A 56 20.02 -13.16 -10.72
CA HIS A 56 19.70 -11.83 -10.18
C HIS A 56 19.28 -11.81 -8.71
N ASP A 57 19.18 -12.97 -8.05
CA ASP A 57 18.90 -13.11 -6.61
C ASP A 57 17.71 -12.22 -6.15
N TYR A 58 17.80 -11.55 -5.00
CA TYR A 58 16.77 -10.69 -4.40
C TYR A 58 16.37 -9.45 -5.22
N LYS A 59 17.01 -9.19 -6.36
CA LYS A 59 16.70 -8.02 -7.21
C LYS A 59 15.60 -8.29 -8.23
N ILE A 60 15.19 -9.56 -8.37
CA ILE A 60 14.14 -9.95 -9.30
C ILE A 60 12.81 -10.17 -8.60
N ASN A 61 11.76 -9.68 -9.25
CA ASN A 61 10.38 -9.93 -8.96
C ASN A 61 9.78 -10.85 -10.04
N LEU A 62 8.66 -11.48 -9.70
CA LEU A 62 7.88 -12.31 -10.58
C LEU A 62 6.61 -11.57 -11.01
N GLY A 63 6.45 -11.39 -12.31
CA GLY A 63 5.20 -11.02 -12.94
C GLY A 63 4.49 -12.23 -13.52
N VAL A 64 3.17 -12.13 -13.65
CA VAL A 64 2.33 -13.09 -14.37
C VAL A 64 1.48 -12.39 -15.41
N VAL A 65 1.32 -13.04 -16.55
CA VAL A 65 0.34 -12.70 -17.58
C VAL A 65 -0.82 -13.68 -17.44
N PRO A 66 -2.05 -13.21 -17.22
CA PRO A 66 -3.22 -14.08 -17.24
C PRO A 66 -3.41 -14.62 -18.66
N LEU A 67 -3.51 -15.95 -18.79
CA LEU A 67 -3.99 -16.57 -20.02
C LEU A 67 -5.52 -16.49 -20.08
N SER A 68 -6.13 -16.99 -21.17
CA SER A 68 -7.53 -16.70 -21.56
C SER A 68 -8.62 -16.99 -20.53
N GLU A 69 -8.31 -17.73 -19.47
CA GLU A 69 -9.25 -18.18 -18.46
C GLU A 69 -9.19 -17.39 -17.15
N PHE A 70 -8.27 -16.41 -17.05
CA PHE A 70 -8.06 -15.64 -15.83
C PHE A 70 -8.15 -14.14 -16.05
N VAL A 71 -8.65 -13.46 -15.03
CA VAL A 71 -8.64 -11.99 -14.93
C VAL A 71 -8.16 -11.59 -13.54
N ILE A 72 -7.40 -10.51 -13.48
CA ILE A 72 -6.93 -9.91 -12.24
C ILE A 72 -7.61 -8.57 -12.08
N VAL A 73 -8.35 -8.41 -11.00
CA VAL A 73 -8.96 -7.15 -10.58
C VAL A 73 -8.00 -6.46 -9.63
N ASP A 74 -7.30 -5.43 -10.11
CA ASP A 74 -6.33 -4.63 -9.38
C ASP A 74 -7.04 -3.39 -8.78
N ILE A 75 -7.20 -3.37 -7.46
CA ILE A 75 -7.86 -2.28 -6.73
C ILE A 75 -6.78 -1.39 -6.14
N ASP A 76 -6.80 -0.08 -6.45
CA ASP A 76 -5.67 0.83 -6.19
C ASP A 76 -5.34 1.03 -4.71
N SER A 77 -6.35 0.94 -3.84
CA SER A 77 -6.21 1.18 -2.40
C SER A 77 -7.06 0.25 -1.54
N ILE A 78 -6.60 -0.02 -0.31
CA ILE A 78 -7.37 -0.74 0.70
C ILE A 78 -8.68 -0.01 1.02
N ASP A 79 -8.67 1.32 1.08
CA ASP A 79 -9.88 2.11 1.33
C ASP A 79 -10.92 1.90 0.24
N LYS A 80 -10.50 1.84 -1.04
CA LYS A 80 -11.41 1.52 -2.15
C LYS A 80 -11.92 0.09 -2.04
N PHE A 81 -11.05 -0.87 -1.70
CA PHE A 81 -11.46 -2.26 -1.47
C PHE A 81 -12.51 -2.39 -0.35
N VAL A 82 -12.36 -1.62 0.74
CA VAL A 82 -13.31 -1.62 1.85
C VAL A 82 -14.59 -0.84 1.54
N LYS A 83 -14.50 0.32 0.85
CA LYS A 83 -15.65 1.18 0.52
C LYS A 83 -16.50 0.62 -0.60
N GLU A 84 -15.89 -0.07 -1.57
CA GLU A 84 -16.62 -0.80 -2.62
C GLU A 84 -17.17 -2.13 -2.08
N SER A 85 -17.68 -2.09 -0.84
CA SER A 85 -18.36 -3.19 -0.14
C SER A 85 -19.63 -3.68 -0.83
N SER A 86 -19.97 -3.08 -1.97
CA SER A 86 -20.98 -3.52 -2.92
C SER A 86 -20.49 -4.70 -3.77
N LEU A 87 -19.18 -4.97 -3.81
CA LEU A 87 -18.66 -6.25 -4.27
C LEU A 87 -19.22 -7.35 -3.36
N PRO A 88 -19.82 -8.43 -3.90
CA PRO A 88 -20.36 -9.49 -3.09
C PRO A 88 -19.22 -10.12 -2.29
N TRP A 89 -19.11 -9.78 -1.01
CA TRP A 89 -18.04 -10.23 -0.09
C TRP A 89 -17.87 -11.75 -0.03
N ASP A 90 -18.82 -12.48 -0.59
CA ASP A 90 -18.70 -13.86 -1.03
C ASP A 90 -17.77 -14.02 -2.27
N VAL A 91 -16.71 -13.21 -2.32
CA VAL A 91 -15.66 -13.31 -3.32
C VAL A 91 -14.81 -14.49 -2.91
N HIS A 92 -15.14 -15.71 -3.31
CA HIS A 92 -14.32 -16.89 -3.02
C HIS A 92 -13.12 -17.00 -3.95
N THR A 93 -12.11 -16.18 -3.71
CA THR A 93 -11.04 -16.04 -4.69
C THR A 93 -9.70 -15.73 -4.06
N LEU A 94 -8.67 -15.81 -4.90
CA LEU A 94 -7.32 -15.44 -4.53
C LEU A 94 -7.19 -13.92 -4.38
N ILE A 95 -6.75 -13.47 -3.20
CA ILE A 95 -6.52 -12.06 -2.86
C ILE A 95 -5.04 -11.86 -2.59
N GLU A 96 -4.38 -10.97 -3.33
CA GLU A 96 -3.01 -10.56 -3.05
C GLU A 96 -3.00 -9.15 -2.51
N PHE A 97 -2.33 -8.96 -1.37
CA PHE A 97 -2.07 -7.63 -0.87
C PHE A 97 -0.85 -7.03 -1.57
N THR A 98 -0.97 -5.75 -1.92
CA THR A 98 0.10 -4.94 -2.48
C THR A 98 0.49 -3.83 -1.50
N ALA A 99 1.49 -3.02 -1.85
CA ALA A 99 1.90 -1.88 -1.02
C ALA A 99 0.77 -0.86 -0.76
N ARG A 100 -0.25 -0.80 -1.63
CA ARG A 100 -1.31 0.23 -1.57
C ARG A 100 -2.72 -0.34 -1.57
N GLY A 101 -2.96 -1.37 -2.37
CA GLY A 101 -4.28 -1.99 -2.54
C GLY A 101 -4.21 -3.50 -2.67
N VAL A 102 -5.12 -4.10 -3.44
CA VAL A 102 -5.24 -5.56 -3.56
C VAL A 102 -5.43 -6.01 -5.00
N HIS A 103 -4.94 -7.20 -5.32
CA HIS A 103 -5.31 -7.91 -6.54
C HIS A 103 -6.29 -9.04 -6.19
N LEU A 104 -7.42 -9.13 -6.87
CA LEU A 104 -8.34 -10.26 -6.81
C LEU A 104 -8.21 -11.06 -8.10
N LEU A 105 -7.91 -12.35 -8.01
CA LEU A 105 -7.77 -13.21 -9.18
C LEU A 105 -9.03 -14.02 -9.38
N PHE A 106 -9.62 -14.00 -10.57
CA PHE A 106 -10.81 -14.80 -10.91
C PHE A 106 -10.60 -15.67 -12.14
N ARG A 107 -11.36 -16.75 -12.24
CA ARG A 107 -11.54 -17.49 -13.49
C ARG A 107 -12.70 -16.88 -14.28
N THR A 108 -12.58 -16.82 -15.59
CA THR A 108 -13.67 -16.35 -16.46
C THR A 108 -13.65 -17.05 -17.81
N ASN A 109 -14.84 -17.34 -18.33
CA ASN A 109 -15.02 -17.81 -19.71
C ASN A 109 -15.07 -16.66 -20.71
N ASN A 110 -15.15 -15.42 -20.23
CA ASN A 110 -15.20 -14.22 -21.07
C ASN A 110 -13.80 -13.88 -21.55
N LYS A 111 -13.64 -13.73 -22.87
CA LYS A 111 -12.37 -13.36 -23.49
C LYS A 111 -12.10 -11.88 -23.26
N THR A 112 -11.60 -11.54 -22.08
CA THR A 112 -11.16 -10.17 -21.80
C THR A 112 -9.75 -10.01 -22.30
N SER A 113 -9.63 -9.57 -23.55
CA SER A 113 -8.30 -9.30 -24.10
C SER A 113 -7.72 -8.01 -23.54
N GLU A 114 -8.52 -7.04 -23.08
CA GLU A 114 -8.06 -5.69 -22.76
C GLU A 114 -7.92 -5.42 -21.26
N ILE A 115 -7.12 -4.40 -20.93
CA ILE A 115 -7.13 -3.78 -19.60
C ILE A 115 -8.30 -2.80 -19.57
N LYS A 116 -9.23 -2.99 -18.65
CA LYS A 116 -10.31 -2.03 -18.41
C LYS A 116 -9.97 -1.19 -17.18
N LYS A 117 -9.96 0.13 -17.34
CA LYS A 117 -9.79 1.06 -16.21
C LYS A 117 -11.16 1.46 -15.69
N LEU A 118 -11.27 1.50 -14.37
CA LEU A 118 -12.48 1.83 -13.61
C LEU A 118 -12.12 2.89 -12.57
N SER A 119 -13.11 3.54 -11.97
CA SER A 119 -12.87 4.57 -10.94
C SER A 119 -12.11 4.05 -9.71
N TRP A 120 -12.28 2.77 -9.39
CA TRP A 120 -11.69 2.11 -8.22
C TRP A 120 -10.43 1.29 -8.52
N GLY A 121 -10.08 1.08 -9.79
CA GLY A 121 -8.94 0.24 -10.16
C GLY A 121 -8.93 -0.20 -11.62
N GLU A 122 -8.41 -1.39 -11.87
CA GLU A 122 -8.26 -1.96 -13.21
C GLU A 122 -8.66 -3.44 -13.25
N ILE A 123 -9.29 -3.86 -14.33
CA ILE A 123 -9.47 -5.28 -14.66
C ILE A 123 -8.46 -5.63 -15.73
N ARG A 124 -7.57 -6.57 -15.42
CA ARG A 124 -6.47 -7.02 -16.28
C ARG A 124 -6.75 -8.43 -16.79
N GLY A 125 -7.10 -8.53 -18.07
CA GLY A 125 -7.15 -9.79 -18.80
C GLY A 125 -5.85 -10.07 -19.57
N ARG A 126 -5.97 -10.65 -20.76
CA ARG A 126 -4.80 -11.13 -21.54
C ARG A 126 -3.79 -10.04 -21.90
N ASN A 127 -4.21 -8.77 -22.08
CA ASN A 127 -3.33 -7.62 -22.37
C ASN A 127 -2.78 -6.90 -21.13
N GLY A 128 -2.77 -7.56 -19.98
CA GLY A 128 -2.06 -7.07 -18.79
C GLY A 128 -1.06 -8.08 -18.27
N TYR A 129 -0.14 -7.59 -17.46
CA TYR A 129 0.60 -8.42 -16.51
C TYR A 129 0.52 -7.74 -15.14
N THR A 130 0.74 -8.50 -14.08
CA THR A 130 0.91 -7.93 -12.75
C THR A 130 2.08 -8.57 -12.04
N VAL A 131 2.74 -7.82 -11.17
CA VAL A 131 3.75 -8.37 -10.26
C VAL A 131 3.04 -9.09 -9.13
N VAL A 132 3.47 -10.31 -8.81
CA VAL A 132 2.81 -11.19 -7.84
C VAL A 132 3.76 -11.73 -6.79
N THR A 133 3.20 -12.34 -5.75
CA THR A 133 3.86 -13.06 -4.67
C THR A 133 4.90 -14.04 -5.23
N PRO A 134 6.10 -14.14 -4.66
CA PRO A 134 6.58 -13.54 -3.41
C PRO A 134 7.35 -12.23 -3.64
N SER A 135 7.07 -11.49 -4.71
CA SER A 135 7.80 -10.29 -5.11
C SER A 135 7.85 -9.22 -4.04
N ILE A 136 8.94 -8.46 -4.01
CA ILE A 136 9.11 -7.27 -3.17
C ILE A 136 9.13 -6.04 -4.08
N THR A 137 8.12 -5.18 -3.95
CA THR A 137 8.08 -3.90 -4.69
C THR A 137 7.88 -2.77 -3.73
N ASP A 138 8.64 -1.69 -3.90
CA ASP A 138 8.54 -0.49 -3.06
C ASP A 138 8.67 -0.86 -1.56
N GLY A 139 9.61 -1.76 -1.23
CA GLY A 139 9.83 -2.27 0.13
C GLY A 139 8.77 -3.28 0.64
N PHE A 140 7.62 -3.39 -0.02
CA PHE A 140 6.53 -4.26 0.41
C PHE A 140 6.62 -5.66 -0.22
N ARG A 141 6.60 -6.69 0.62
CA ARG A 141 6.51 -8.09 0.19
C ARG A 141 5.05 -8.47 -0.06
N ARG A 142 4.75 -8.83 -1.30
CA ARG A 142 3.44 -9.38 -1.69
C ARG A 142 3.19 -10.75 -1.09
N PHE A 143 1.94 -11.04 -0.78
CA PHE A 143 1.48 -12.36 -0.36
C PHE A 143 0.03 -12.61 -0.82
N TRP A 144 -0.24 -13.85 -1.25
CA TRP A 144 -1.59 -14.33 -1.54
C TRP A 144 -2.29 -14.81 -0.28
N THR A 145 -3.60 -14.61 -0.26
CA THR A 145 -4.55 -15.27 0.61
C THR A 145 -5.79 -15.70 -0.18
N TYR A 146 -6.66 -16.52 0.42
CA TYR A 146 -7.86 -17.05 -0.20
C TYR A 146 -9.02 -17.00 0.77
N THR A 147 -10.19 -16.64 0.29
CA THR A 147 -11.46 -16.60 1.02
C THR A 147 -12.28 -17.84 0.65
N SER A 148 -12.49 -18.80 1.56
CA SER A 148 -13.38 -19.95 1.33
C SER A 148 -14.82 -19.69 1.81
N VAL A 149 -15.78 -20.54 1.38
CA VAL A 149 -17.20 -20.60 1.82
C VAL A 149 -17.36 -20.72 3.34
N GLU A 150 -16.28 -21.09 4.04
CA GLU A 150 -16.22 -21.20 5.50
C GLU A 150 -15.47 -20.01 6.13
N ASN A 151 -15.42 -18.85 5.48
CA ASN A 151 -14.85 -17.58 5.97
C ASN A 151 -13.48 -17.75 6.67
N ALA A 152 -12.61 -18.59 6.11
CA ALA A 152 -11.22 -18.75 6.51
C ALA A 152 -10.30 -18.11 5.47
N ILE A 153 -9.58 -17.05 5.84
CA ILE A 153 -8.41 -16.57 5.10
C ILE A 153 -7.30 -17.60 5.35
N ARG A 154 -6.73 -18.22 4.31
CA ARG A 154 -5.61 -19.17 4.44
C ARG A 154 -4.40 -18.75 3.62
N VAL A 155 -3.20 -19.09 4.10
CA VAL A 155 -1.98 -19.01 3.27
C VAL A 155 -2.12 -20.04 2.16
N PHE A 156 -2.06 -19.55 0.94
CA PHE A 156 -2.46 -20.26 -0.26
C PHE A 156 -1.49 -21.40 -0.63
N THR A 157 -2.03 -22.49 -1.20
CA THR A 157 -1.24 -23.61 -1.75
C THR A 157 -1.65 -23.95 -3.18
N ASP A 158 -0.81 -24.70 -3.91
CA ASP A 158 -1.03 -25.07 -5.32
C ASP A 158 -2.40 -25.70 -5.61
N ARG A 159 -3.01 -26.37 -4.61
CA ARG A 159 -4.31 -27.04 -4.74
C ARG A 159 -5.50 -26.09 -4.80
N ASP A 160 -5.30 -24.83 -4.44
CA ASP A 160 -6.39 -23.86 -4.31
C ASP A 160 -6.67 -23.12 -5.63
N PHE A 161 -5.81 -23.25 -6.66
CA PHE A 161 -6.06 -22.68 -7.99
C PHE A 161 -7.23 -23.36 -8.71
N GLU A 162 -7.53 -24.61 -8.39
CA GLU A 162 -8.71 -25.32 -8.88
C GLU A 162 -10.02 -24.78 -8.29
N LYS A 163 -9.94 -24.09 -7.15
CA LYS A 163 -11.09 -23.56 -6.40
C LYS A 163 -11.38 -22.09 -6.68
N ILE A 164 -10.58 -21.44 -7.53
CA ILE A 164 -10.80 -20.04 -7.91
C ILE A 164 -12.19 -19.91 -8.49
N LYS A 165 -12.99 -19.01 -7.91
CA LYS A 165 -14.36 -18.75 -8.34
C LYS A 165 -14.41 -18.43 -9.83
N PRO A 166 -15.17 -19.19 -10.63
CA PRO A 166 -15.55 -18.76 -11.96
C PRO A 166 -16.57 -17.62 -11.85
N LEU A 167 -16.33 -16.52 -12.55
CA LEU A 167 -17.30 -15.44 -12.67
C LEU A 167 -18.44 -15.87 -13.60
N THR A 168 -19.70 -15.66 -13.16
CA THR A 168 -20.83 -15.77 -14.09
C THR A 168 -20.84 -14.60 -15.08
N SER A 169 -21.60 -14.72 -16.17
CA SER A 169 -21.76 -13.61 -17.12
C SER A 169 -22.37 -12.37 -16.44
N GLU A 170 -23.30 -12.56 -15.52
CA GLU A 170 -23.94 -11.49 -14.77
C GLU A 170 -22.95 -10.79 -13.82
N GLU A 171 -22.17 -11.57 -13.05
CA GLU A 171 -21.12 -11.02 -12.18
C GLU A 171 -20.07 -10.27 -13.00
N TRP A 172 -19.67 -10.83 -14.14
CA TRP A 172 -18.74 -10.19 -15.05
C TRP A 172 -19.27 -8.83 -15.55
N GLU A 173 -20.53 -8.77 -15.99
CA GLU A 173 -21.17 -7.52 -16.40
C GLU A 173 -21.31 -6.52 -15.24
N MET A 174 -21.51 -6.98 -14.00
CA MET A 174 -21.48 -6.11 -12.81
C MET A 174 -20.11 -5.44 -12.64
N TYR A 175 -19.02 -6.20 -12.74
CA TYR A 175 -17.65 -5.65 -12.67
C TYR A 175 -17.36 -4.67 -13.81
N LEU A 176 -17.92 -4.91 -15.00
CA LEU A 176 -17.70 -4.06 -16.16
C LEU A 176 -18.49 -2.75 -16.14
N LYS A 177 -19.64 -2.66 -15.49
CA LYS A 177 -20.58 -1.56 -15.70
C LYS A 177 -20.19 -0.20 -15.11
N ASP A 178 -18.99 -0.04 -14.52
CA ASP A 178 -18.64 1.13 -13.68
C ASP A 178 -19.80 1.35 -12.72
N LEU A 179 -19.90 0.49 -11.68
CA LEU A 179 -20.97 0.53 -10.67
C LEU A 179 -21.41 1.99 -10.45
N PRO A 180 -22.61 2.40 -10.90
CA PRO A 180 -23.18 3.59 -10.35
C PRO A 180 -23.27 3.30 -8.87
N LEU A 181 -22.69 4.22 -8.08
CA LEU A 181 -22.91 4.28 -6.63
C LEU A 181 -24.34 3.84 -6.36
N ILE A 182 -24.54 2.92 -5.44
CA ILE A 182 -25.86 2.55 -4.96
C ILE A 182 -26.54 3.86 -4.48
N GLU A 183 -27.29 4.51 -5.36
CA GLU A 183 -28.01 5.76 -5.10
C GLU A 183 -29.32 5.52 -4.33
N ASN A 184 -29.61 4.27 -3.95
CA ASN A 184 -30.85 3.91 -3.26
C ASN A 184 -30.64 3.47 -1.82
N PHE A 185 -29.82 4.22 -1.08
CA PHE A 185 -30.02 4.37 0.36
C PHE A 185 -30.36 5.84 0.60
N LEU A 186 -31.63 6.19 0.42
CA LEU A 186 -32.16 7.50 0.82
C LEU A 186 -32.09 7.59 2.35
N PRO A 187 -31.30 8.51 2.95
CA PRO A 187 -31.52 8.92 4.33
C PRO A 187 -32.88 9.63 4.42
N PRO A 188 -33.59 9.56 5.56
CA PRO A 188 -34.94 10.12 5.70
C PRO A 188 -35.01 11.60 5.29
N ASP A 189 -36.13 11.93 4.64
CA ASP A 189 -36.50 13.24 4.11
C ASP A 189 -36.55 14.32 5.21
N ASP A 190 -35.40 14.91 5.52
CA ASP A 190 -35.20 16.36 5.60
C ASP A 190 -33.79 16.69 6.14
N PRO A 191 -32.85 17.20 5.31
CA PRO A 191 -31.67 17.86 5.83
C PRO A 191 -32.08 19.22 6.43
N PRO A 192 -31.62 19.57 7.66
CA PRO A 192 -31.87 20.91 8.18
C PRO A 192 -31.23 21.93 7.23
N LYS A 193 -32.06 22.85 6.73
CA LYS A 193 -31.66 23.96 5.86
C LYS A 193 -30.46 24.70 6.46
N ARG A 194 -29.26 24.47 5.93
CA ARG A 194 -28.10 25.32 6.22
C ARG A 194 -28.18 26.54 5.31
N SER A 195 -28.60 27.64 5.92
CA SER A 195 -28.33 28.98 5.44
C SER A 195 -26.82 29.19 5.31
N ALA A 196 -26.44 29.94 4.28
CA ALA A 196 -25.09 30.37 4.00
C ALA A 196 -24.47 31.09 5.22
N SER A 197 -23.35 30.58 5.72
CA SER A 197 -22.23 31.40 6.17
C SER A 197 -21.01 30.50 6.38
N VAL A 198 -19.95 30.78 5.62
CA VAL A 198 -18.59 30.35 5.93
C VAL A 198 -18.23 30.98 7.27
N LYS A 199 -18.29 30.20 8.35
CA LYS A 199 -17.70 30.55 9.65
C LYS A 199 -16.53 29.63 9.91
N GLU A 200 -15.39 30.28 10.12
CA GLU A 200 -14.13 29.78 10.65
C GLU A 200 -14.29 28.51 11.50
N LEU A 201 -13.69 27.42 11.02
CA LEU A 201 -13.53 26.21 11.83
C LEU A 201 -12.38 26.43 12.82
N GLY A 202 -12.76 26.61 14.09
CA GLY A 202 -12.10 25.93 15.19
C GLY A 202 -11.06 26.71 15.99
N LYS A 203 -11.49 27.75 16.72
CA LYS A 203 -10.84 28.09 17.99
C LYS A 203 -11.06 26.96 19.00
N GLY A 204 -9.98 26.37 19.52
CA GLY A 204 -9.91 26.01 20.93
C GLY A 204 -10.07 24.54 21.33
N LYS A 205 -9.20 23.64 20.85
CA LYS A 205 -8.46 22.78 21.80
C LYS A 205 -7.04 23.33 21.82
N THR A 206 -6.70 24.06 22.88
CA THR A 206 -5.33 24.51 23.15
C THR A 206 -4.49 23.25 23.38
N ARG A 207 -3.96 22.65 22.31
CA ARG A 207 -2.86 21.70 22.43
C ARG A 207 -1.73 22.46 23.13
N ASN A 208 -1.12 21.83 24.14
CA ASN A 208 0.18 22.26 24.65
C ASN A 208 1.17 22.14 23.50
N ARG A 209 1.26 23.19 22.68
CA ARG A 209 2.11 23.21 21.50
C ARG A 209 3.54 23.16 22.01
N LYS A 210 4.28 22.10 21.64
CA LYS A 210 5.70 22.03 21.96
C LYS A 210 6.41 23.29 21.50
N ASP A 211 7.37 23.71 22.30
CA ASP A 211 8.23 24.83 21.96
C ASP A 211 8.94 24.53 20.63
N ILE A 212 8.90 25.48 19.71
CA ILE A 212 9.62 25.47 18.42
C ILE A 212 11.09 25.10 18.65
N THR A 213 11.68 25.62 19.72
CA THR A 213 13.07 25.38 20.11
C THR A 213 13.33 23.92 20.47
N GLU A 214 12.39 23.29 21.18
CA GLU A 214 12.48 21.87 21.56
C GLU A 214 12.38 20.98 20.32
N VAL A 215 11.36 21.20 19.48
CA VAL A 215 11.16 20.43 18.25
C VAL A 215 12.37 20.56 17.33
N ARG A 216 12.88 21.78 17.15
CA ARG A 216 14.09 22.06 16.37
C ARG A 216 15.29 21.28 16.90
N GLY A 217 15.55 21.35 18.21
CA GLY A 217 16.69 20.66 18.83
C GLY A 217 16.63 19.15 18.61
N VAL A 218 15.47 18.55 18.92
CA VAL A 218 15.27 17.10 18.78
C VAL A 218 15.42 16.65 17.33
N LEU A 219 14.77 17.33 16.37
CA LEU A 219 14.89 16.97 14.96
C LEU A 219 16.32 17.11 14.45
N PHE A 220 16.98 18.23 14.79
CA PHE A 220 18.36 18.46 14.37
C PHE A 220 19.32 17.41 14.91
N ASP A 221 19.23 17.07 16.20
CA ASP A 221 20.10 16.05 16.79
C ASP A 221 19.87 14.65 16.20
N LEU A 222 18.63 14.30 15.88
CA LEU A 222 18.30 13.03 15.22
C LEU A 222 18.83 12.96 13.79
N LEU A 223 18.84 14.08 13.06
CA LEU A 223 18.95 14.07 11.60
C LEU A 223 20.20 14.74 11.03
N LYS A 224 20.98 15.48 11.82
CA LYS A 224 22.17 16.20 11.33
C LYS A 224 23.18 15.30 10.62
N ASN A 225 23.35 14.05 11.06
CA ASN A 225 24.25 13.07 10.43
C ASN A 225 23.71 12.49 9.12
N PHE A 226 22.43 12.68 8.83
CA PHE A 226 21.75 12.21 7.62
C PHE A 226 21.47 13.35 6.62
N TYR A 227 21.88 14.59 6.94
CA TYR A 227 21.71 15.76 6.08
C TYR A 227 22.81 15.85 5.00
N ASN A 228 22.92 14.80 4.20
CA ASN A 228 23.98 14.62 3.20
C ASN A 228 23.53 15.03 1.79
N ARG A 229 24.49 15.50 0.98
CA ARG A 229 24.24 15.88 -0.42
C ARG A 229 23.57 14.72 -1.18
N GLY A 230 22.56 15.03 -1.99
CA GLY A 230 21.68 14.05 -2.63
C GLY A 230 20.40 13.75 -1.85
N TYR A 231 20.38 13.93 -0.53
CA TYR A 231 19.21 13.70 0.33
C TYR A 231 18.66 14.97 0.99
N ARG A 232 19.43 16.06 1.04
CA ARG A 232 19.06 17.31 1.72
C ARG A 232 17.70 17.87 1.29
N HIS A 233 17.44 17.94 -0.02
CA HIS A 233 16.16 18.45 -0.54
C HIS A 233 14.99 17.59 -0.10
N LEU A 234 15.08 16.26 -0.25
CA LEU A 234 14.05 15.32 0.17
C LEU A 234 13.81 15.39 1.68
N MET A 235 14.86 15.52 2.47
CA MET A 235 14.74 15.67 3.92
C MET A 235 13.95 16.93 4.29
N ILE A 236 14.28 18.10 3.71
CA ILE A 236 13.53 19.34 3.95
C ILE A 236 12.07 19.20 3.51
N LEU A 237 11.84 18.64 2.30
CA LEU A 237 10.51 18.43 1.75
C LEU A 237 9.63 17.58 2.70
N TYR A 238 10.14 16.44 3.14
CA TYR A 238 9.36 15.52 3.98
C TYR A 238 9.19 16.05 5.41
N LEU A 239 10.22 16.68 5.99
CA LEU A 239 10.09 17.30 7.32
C LEU A 239 9.12 18.48 7.33
N ALA A 240 9.14 19.34 6.30
CA ALA A 240 8.15 20.40 6.14
C ALA A 240 6.74 19.80 6.11
N GLY A 241 6.60 18.66 5.42
CA GLY A 241 5.35 17.94 5.40
C GLY A 241 4.90 17.38 6.75
N GLY A 242 5.82 16.83 7.52
CA GLY A 242 5.56 16.36 8.89
C GLY A 242 5.14 17.49 9.83
N LEU A 243 5.85 18.62 9.77
CA LEU A 243 5.54 19.83 10.55
C LEU A 243 4.16 20.38 10.19
N ARG A 244 3.82 20.43 8.90
CA ARG A 244 2.49 20.85 8.45
C ARG A 244 1.39 19.92 8.96
N LYS A 245 1.58 18.60 8.86
CA LYS A 245 0.63 17.61 9.41
C LYS A 245 0.50 17.69 10.93
N ALA A 246 1.54 18.16 11.63
CA ALA A 246 1.52 18.42 13.06
C ALA A 246 0.87 19.77 13.43
N GLY A 247 0.51 20.59 12.44
CA GLY A 247 -0.15 21.87 12.65
C GLY A 247 0.79 23.04 12.94
N PHE A 248 2.08 22.94 12.59
CA PHE A 248 3.00 24.08 12.57
C PHE A 248 2.70 24.99 11.37
N SER A 249 2.80 26.30 11.53
CA SER A 249 2.69 27.26 10.42
C SER A 249 3.93 27.19 9.52
N GLU A 250 3.86 27.81 8.34
CA GLU A 250 5.01 27.90 7.42
C GLU A 250 6.19 28.61 8.08
N ASP A 251 5.95 29.71 8.79
CA ASP A 251 7.00 30.48 9.48
C ASP A 251 7.68 29.64 10.57
N GLU A 252 6.90 28.88 11.36
CA GLU A 252 7.45 28.02 12.40
C GLU A 252 8.23 26.86 11.81
N ALA A 253 7.72 26.23 10.74
CA ALA A 253 8.46 25.19 10.05
C ALA A 253 9.75 25.71 9.42
N THR A 254 9.72 26.94 8.90
CA THR A 254 10.90 27.63 8.37
C THR A 254 11.95 27.82 9.47
N GLU A 255 11.55 28.32 10.65
CA GLU A 255 12.46 28.52 11.79
C GLU A 255 12.99 27.20 12.38
N ILE A 256 12.17 26.14 12.43
CA ILE A 256 12.60 24.80 12.85
C ILE A 256 13.63 24.24 11.87
N LEU A 257 13.34 24.29 10.57
CA LEU A 257 14.19 23.65 9.56
C LEU A 257 15.44 24.46 9.22
N LYS A 258 15.49 25.74 9.60
CA LYS A 258 16.66 26.62 9.45
C LYS A 258 17.93 26.02 10.03
N ALA A 259 17.83 25.27 11.13
CA ALA A 259 18.98 24.57 11.73
C ALA A 259 19.72 23.65 10.75
N PHE A 260 19.04 23.11 9.74
CA PHE A 260 19.65 22.25 8.74
C PHE A 260 20.29 23.03 7.59
N TYR A 261 19.62 24.09 7.12
CA TYR A 261 19.98 24.74 5.85
C TYR A 261 20.62 26.13 5.99
N GLU A 262 20.82 26.66 7.21
CA GLU A 262 21.38 28.01 7.40
C GLU A 262 22.71 28.21 6.66
N ASN A 263 23.54 27.15 6.66
CA ASN A 263 24.82 27.08 5.98
C ASN A 263 24.81 26.16 4.73
N ASP A 264 23.63 25.73 4.26
CA ASP A 264 23.52 24.94 3.01
C ASP A 264 23.66 25.88 1.81
N GLU A 265 24.52 25.51 0.87
CA GLU A 265 24.74 26.25 -0.37
C GLU A 265 23.47 26.39 -1.23
N GLU A 266 22.53 25.44 -1.09
CA GLU A 266 21.22 25.43 -1.75
C GLU A 266 20.10 25.99 -0.85
N ARG A 267 20.43 26.85 0.13
CA ARG A 267 19.48 27.44 1.08
C ARG A 267 18.20 27.98 0.44
N LYS A 268 18.31 28.69 -0.69
CA LYS A 268 17.14 29.23 -1.41
C LYS A 268 16.16 28.14 -1.82
N ASP A 269 16.67 27.02 -2.34
CA ASP A 269 15.85 25.90 -2.77
C ASP A 269 15.20 25.18 -1.59
N ARG A 270 15.85 25.18 -0.41
CA ARG A 270 15.26 24.64 0.83
C ARG A 270 14.07 25.45 1.28
N VAL A 271 14.19 26.78 1.26
CA VAL A 271 13.09 27.69 1.61
C VAL A 271 11.92 27.51 0.62
N ILE A 272 12.20 27.41 -0.68
CA ILE A 272 11.17 27.16 -1.70
C ILE A 272 10.48 25.81 -1.47
N ALA A 273 11.22 24.76 -1.10
CA ALA A 273 10.64 23.45 -0.80
C ALA A 273 9.66 23.50 0.38
N ILE A 274 9.96 24.28 1.42
CA ILE A 274 9.05 24.49 2.56
C ILE A 274 7.79 25.18 2.08
N LYS A 275 7.92 26.34 1.43
CA LYS A 275 6.80 27.13 0.91
C LYS A 275 5.87 26.31 0.02
N THR A 276 6.42 25.66 -1.01
CA THR A 276 5.65 24.82 -1.93
C THR A 276 5.00 23.61 -1.26
N THR A 277 5.57 23.12 -0.14
CA THR A 277 4.92 22.07 0.66
C THR A 277 3.70 22.60 1.39
N TYR A 278 3.72 23.86 1.84
CA TYR A 278 2.61 24.52 2.53
C TYR A 278 1.47 24.97 1.59
N GLU A 279 1.77 25.19 0.31
CA GLU A 279 0.77 25.54 -0.72
C GLU A 279 -0.08 24.34 -1.19
N LYS A 280 0.40 23.10 -1.02
CA LYS A 280 -0.31 21.88 -1.48
C LYS A 280 -1.57 21.57 -0.66
N PRO A 281 -2.50 20.71 -1.12
CA PRO A 281 -3.47 20.06 -0.23
C PRO A 281 -2.77 19.21 0.84
N LEU A 282 -3.34 19.08 2.05
CA LEU A 282 -2.68 18.39 3.19
C LEU A 282 -2.49 16.89 2.92
N GLU A 283 -3.41 16.30 2.17
CA GLU A 283 -3.44 14.92 1.71
C GLU A 283 -2.32 14.57 0.71
N GLU A 284 -1.77 15.56 -0.01
CA GLU A 284 -0.67 15.37 -0.96
C GLU A 284 0.72 15.43 -0.31
N VAL A 285 0.78 15.77 0.98
CA VAL A 285 2.03 15.96 1.71
C VAL A 285 2.56 14.61 2.22
N ALA A 286 3.74 14.21 1.73
CA ALA A 286 4.25 12.85 1.86
C ALA A 286 5.31 12.67 2.97
N PHE A 287 5.02 13.04 4.22
CA PHE A 287 5.96 12.87 5.35
C PHE A 287 6.53 11.44 5.48
N SER A 288 5.69 10.41 5.33
CA SER A 288 6.08 9.01 5.48
C SER A 288 7.23 8.57 4.59
N ARG A 289 7.41 9.22 3.44
CA ARG A 289 8.47 8.89 2.48
C ARG A 289 9.88 9.21 2.99
N ILE A 290 10.03 9.98 4.07
CA ILE A 290 11.33 10.18 4.71
C ILE A 290 11.97 8.85 5.15
N PHE A 291 11.17 7.85 5.52
CA PHE A 291 11.69 6.54 5.87
C PHE A 291 12.35 5.85 4.68
N GLU A 292 11.63 5.68 3.58
CA GLU A 292 12.08 4.92 2.40
C GLU A 292 13.12 5.67 1.58
N ASP A 293 12.97 6.98 1.43
CA ASP A 293 13.75 7.76 0.47
C ASP A 293 14.98 8.43 1.11
N VAL A 294 15.00 8.59 2.45
CA VAL A 294 16.08 9.31 3.16
C VAL A 294 16.74 8.46 4.23
N LEU A 295 15.98 7.89 5.17
CA LEU A 295 16.54 7.18 6.32
C LEU A 295 17.07 5.81 5.95
N LEU A 296 16.26 4.95 5.32
CA LEU A 296 16.64 3.59 4.99
C LEU A 296 17.86 3.51 4.05
N PRO A 297 17.98 4.33 2.98
CA PRO A 297 19.14 4.29 2.10
C PRO A 297 20.45 4.72 2.78
N GLN A 298 20.37 5.65 3.75
CA GLN A 298 21.55 6.18 4.45
C GLN A 298 21.94 5.33 5.67
N ILE A 299 20.97 4.73 6.38
CA ILE A 299 21.22 3.92 7.56
C ILE A 299 21.55 2.46 7.18
N GLN A 300 20.99 1.95 6.08
CA GLN A 300 21.19 0.57 5.59
C GLN A 300 20.81 -0.53 6.60
N ASN A 301 20.02 -0.15 7.62
CA ASN A 301 19.46 -1.04 8.62
C ASN A 301 18.01 -0.61 8.89
N GLU A 302 17.08 -1.48 8.53
CA GLU A 302 15.64 -1.19 8.60
C GLU A 302 15.14 -0.93 10.02
N VAL A 303 15.63 -1.71 10.99
CA VAL A 303 15.23 -1.58 12.41
C VAL A 303 15.72 -0.25 12.98
N GLU A 304 16.95 0.16 12.66
CA GLU A 304 17.51 1.44 13.12
C GLU A 304 16.85 2.63 12.43
N ALA A 305 16.61 2.54 11.12
CA ALA A 305 15.87 3.57 10.39
C ALA A 305 14.46 3.76 10.95
N LEU A 306 13.80 2.67 11.34
CA LEU A 306 12.46 2.71 11.91
C LEU A 306 12.47 3.37 13.29
N LYS A 307 13.49 3.12 14.11
CA LYS A 307 13.66 3.81 15.40
C LYS A 307 13.81 5.32 15.21
N VAL A 308 14.62 5.76 14.25
CA VAL A 308 14.77 7.19 13.95
C VAL A 308 13.45 7.80 13.47
N TYR A 309 12.76 7.13 12.54
CA TYR A 309 11.45 7.58 12.03
C TYR A 309 10.41 7.74 13.15
N GLU A 310 10.33 6.78 14.05
CA GLU A 310 9.43 6.82 15.20
C GLU A 310 9.77 7.94 16.19
N HIS A 311 11.06 8.26 16.37
CA HIS A 311 11.47 9.41 17.17
C HIS A 311 11.08 10.74 16.53
N ILE A 312 11.16 10.87 15.20
CA ILE A 312 10.69 12.05 14.48
C ILE A 312 9.18 12.22 14.68
N LYS A 313 8.39 11.16 14.50
CA LYS A 313 6.93 11.19 14.72
C LYS A 313 6.58 11.61 16.14
N LYS A 314 7.28 11.07 17.14
CA LYS A 314 7.11 11.44 18.55
C LYS A 314 7.48 12.90 18.81
N ALA A 315 8.56 13.40 18.20
CA ALA A 315 8.97 14.80 18.30
C ALA A 315 7.88 15.73 17.79
N LEU A 316 7.31 15.40 16.62
CA LEU A 316 6.25 16.15 15.96
C LEU A 316 4.85 15.95 16.55
N GLU A 317 4.68 15.11 17.57
CA GLU A 317 3.37 14.70 18.10
C GLU A 317 2.40 14.23 17.00
N LEU A 318 2.94 13.65 15.94
CA LEU A 318 2.14 13.04 14.91
C LEU A 318 1.51 11.80 15.53
N THR A 319 0.27 11.96 16.03
CA THR A 319 -0.57 10.82 16.36
C THR A 319 -0.70 10.02 15.08
N VAL A 320 -0.53 8.71 15.18
CA VAL A 320 -0.68 7.79 14.04
C VAL A 320 -2.14 7.73 13.56
N GLU A 321 -3.01 8.64 14.00
CA GLU A 321 -4.33 8.90 13.44
C GLU A 321 -4.27 9.39 11.99
N ASN A 322 -3.18 10.04 11.58
CA ASN A 322 -3.10 10.65 10.24
C ASN A 322 -2.42 9.78 9.17
N GLU A 323 -1.99 8.57 9.53
CA GLU A 323 -1.47 7.58 8.57
C GLU A 323 -1.94 6.19 9.01
N HIS A 324 -3.08 5.75 8.47
CA HIS A 324 -3.57 4.38 8.61
C HIS A 324 -2.56 3.41 7.97
N SER A 325 -1.55 2.98 8.72
CA SER A 325 -0.64 1.92 8.33
C SER A 325 -0.78 0.77 9.33
N PHE A 326 -1.77 -0.07 9.07
CA PHE A 326 -1.80 -1.40 9.66
C PHE A 326 -0.85 -2.29 8.86
N GLU A 327 0.05 -2.96 9.55
CA GLU A 327 0.81 -4.05 8.96
C GLU A 327 0.18 -5.36 9.40
N VAL A 328 -0.26 -6.19 8.46
CA VAL A 328 -0.86 -7.49 8.79
C VAL A 328 0.27 -8.40 9.25
N LEU A 329 0.31 -8.73 10.56
CA LEU A 329 1.30 -9.65 11.13
C LEU A 329 0.89 -11.11 10.99
N GLY A 330 -0.41 -11.36 10.88
CA GLY A 330 -1.00 -12.70 10.81
C GLY A 330 -2.48 -12.65 11.11
N TYR A 331 -3.09 -13.81 11.30
CA TYR A 331 -4.48 -13.93 11.71
C TYR A 331 -4.68 -15.23 12.51
N LYS A 332 -5.75 -15.30 13.29
CA LYS A 332 -6.22 -16.52 13.96
C LYS A 332 -7.69 -16.70 13.66
N GLN A 333 -8.04 -17.91 13.23
CA GLN A 333 -9.41 -18.30 13.03
C GLN A 333 -9.93 -18.99 14.30
N ILE A 334 -11.01 -18.47 14.88
CA ILE A 334 -11.64 -19.04 16.08
C ILE A 334 -12.80 -19.97 15.67
N SER A 335 -13.51 -19.63 14.60
CA SER A 335 -14.59 -20.43 14.02
C SER A 335 -14.70 -20.17 12.51
N PRO A 336 -15.53 -20.92 11.77
CA PRO A 336 -15.78 -20.64 10.35
C PRO A 336 -16.16 -19.17 10.11
N SER A 337 -17.04 -18.57 10.90
CA SER A 337 -17.47 -17.19 10.70
C SER A 337 -16.60 -16.13 11.37
N GLU A 338 -15.56 -16.48 12.13
CA GLU A 338 -14.83 -15.54 12.99
C GLU A 338 -13.32 -15.62 12.80
N ILE A 339 -12.78 -14.68 12.01
CA ILE A 339 -11.35 -14.47 11.83
C ILE A 339 -10.93 -13.24 12.61
N TYR A 340 -9.84 -13.36 13.34
CA TYR A 340 -9.16 -12.23 13.92
C TYR A 340 -7.89 -11.93 13.14
N PHE A 341 -7.81 -10.73 12.57
CA PHE A 341 -6.57 -10.21 12.00
C PHE A 341 -5.71 -9.66 13.13
N TYR A 342 -4.46 -10.12 13.17
CA TYR A 342 -3.42 -9.52 13.99
C TYR A 342 -2.77 -8.44 13.17
N LEU A 343 -3.30 -7.24 13.30
CA LEU A 343 -2.70 -6.07 12.72
C LEU A 343 -1.68 -5.55 13.72
N TRP A 344 -0.43 -5.39 13.30
CA TRP A 344 0.45 -4.47 13.99
C TRP A 344 -0.15 -3.09 13.82
N ASP A 345 -0.82 -2.63 14.87
CA ASP A 345 -1.18 -1.23 14.93
C ASP A 345 0.09 -0.46 15.25
N ARG A 346 0.75 0.03 14.18
CA ARG A 346 1.93 0.90 14.29
C ARG A 346 1.64 2.11 15.19
N ARG A 347 0.37 2.51 15.37
CA ARG A 347 -0.06 3.57 16.31
C ARG A 347 0.16 3.23 17.76
N GLN A 348 -0.23 2.02 18.13
CA GLN A 348 -0.37 1.64 19.53
C GLN A 348 0.75 0.71 19.99
N ARG A 349 1.69 0.37 19.09
CA ARG A 349 2.78 -0.60 19.32
C ARG A 349 2.26 -1.88 19.95
N ARG A 350 1.08 -2.28 19.53
CA ARG A 350 0.43 -3.49 19.96
C ARG A 350 -0.16 -4.17 18.76
N VAL A 351 -0.21 -5.49 18.88
CA VAL A 351 -1.06 -6.27 18.00
C VAL A 351 -2.49 -5.91 18.34
N ARG A 352 -3.22 -5.36 17.36
CA ARG A 352 -4.68 -5.29 17.43
C ARG A 352 -5.24 -6.54 16.81
N GLU A 353 -6.17 -7.11 17.53
CA GLU A 353 -6.96 -8.22 17.07
C GLU A 353 -8.27 -7.65 16.52
N ILE A 354 -8.50 -7.74 15.21
CA ILE A 354 -9.72 -7.22 14.57
C ILE A 354 -10.53 -8.39 14.05
N SER A 355 -11.76 -8.56 14.56
CA SER A 355 -12.68 -9.60 14.11
C SER A 355 -13.31 -9.25 12.76
N SER A 356 -13.41 -10.23 11.87
CA SER A 356 -14.15 -10.15 10.61
C SER A 356 -15.64 -9.85 10.80
N ASN A 357 -16.19 -10.06 12.01
CA ASN A 357 -17.60 -9.82 12.35
C ASN A 357 -17.88 -8.45 12.97
N ALA A 358 -16.91 -7.53 13.02
CA ALA A 358 -17.10 -6.20 13.60
C ALA A 358 -18.09 -5.30 12.83
N GLY A 359 -18.66 -5.79 11.72
CA GLY A 359 -19.79 -5.18 11.01
C GLY A 359 -21.13 -5.45 11.68
N ASN A 360 -21.29 -5.04 12.94
CA ASN A 360 -22.54 -4.62 13.57
C ASN A 360 -22.16 -4.06 14.94
N GLY A 361 -22.33 -2.75 15.10
CA GLY A 361 -21.59 -1.95 16.06
C GLY A 361 -21.57 -2.50 17.49
N VAL A 362 -20.38 -2.52 18.07
CA VAL A 362 -20.04 -2.13 19.44
C VAL A 362 -18.51 -2.01 19.45
N TRP A 363 -18.02 -0.78 19.56
CA TRP A 363 -16.64 -0.51 19.94
C TRP A 363 -16.63 -0.46 21.46
N ALA A 364 -16.06 -1.48 22.11
CA ALA A 364 -15.72 -1.46 23.52
C ALA A 364 -14.23 -1.14 23.69
#